data_AF-A0A2W4RP07-F1
#
_entry.id   AF-A0A2W4RP07-F1
#
_cell.length_a   1.000
_cell.length_b   1.000
_cell.length_c   1.000
_cell.angle_alpha   90.00
_cell.angle_beta   90.00
_cell.angle_gamma   90.00
#
_symmetry.space_group_name_H-M   'P 1'
#
loop_
_entity.id
_entity.type
_entity.pdbx_description
1 polymer ?
#
loop_
_entity_poly.entity_id
_entity_poly.type
_entity_poly.pdbx_seq_one_letter_code
_entity_poly.pdbx_strand_id
1 'polypeptide(L)'
;PRLAFSLVLATGLLFASGQATAADALEKTKVFLWLSVIPNWMPSVLFITALMGLSWLGFVVLRRRLLADGHDKHNKRIGYYAVAVAALVGILLSPLVTNLWKVYLSESINFLPPSAAGNVAVALSWNPSTAANVGGYKVYYGTSSGVYTASVDAGNNTSYQVSGLQQATPYYFAVTAYDSTQTVESSPSAEITATATTPVVDFTASQTNGNAPLAVSFTPTVNNTITSWQWNFGDGTTNAGTSSTVPNAIKSYGSPGTYTVSLTVNGVGWSMAQTYANLIAAFPPPPSAVAFTASPTSGNSPLVTEFVPTVTGGTITSWQWSFGDGNTSGGTGSSVPSAIWSYANAGSYTVSLTVTGPGGSITQTNPNFITVSASSSGSGATGSGSSVNSTINGLVAAYSFDNNGGTPLDYSGNGYYGSALNAVTVPQGRFGSAMSFNGTNAWVSVGSKALLALSTGMTLEAWVYPTAAMSGLDTVVMKEQLATATTPGTATYLLAANNSANQPMSAVWNGSEATVNGNTQIPPNQWTHLASTYD
;
A
#
# COMPACT_ATOMS: atom_id res chain seq x y z
N PRO A 1 -64.05 -11.24 32.25
CA PRO A 1 -65.45 -10.77 32.07
C PRO A 1 -66.52 -11.67 32.73
N ARG A 2 -66.54 -12.99 32.49
CA ARG A 2 -67.58 -13.89 33.05
C ARG A 2 -67.43 -14.17 34.56
N LEU A 3 -66.22 -14.14 35.13
CA LEU A 3 -66.03 -14.23 36.58
C LEU A 3 -66.51 -12.99 37.36
N ALA A 4 -66.43 -11.81 36.75
CA ALA A 4 -66.85 -10.56 37.37
C ALA A 4 -68.38 -10.51 37.57
N PHE A 5 -69.15 -11.10 36.64
CA PHE A 5 -70.61 -11.14 36.72
C PHE A 5 -71.11 -12.13 37.79
N SER A 6 -70.42 -13.25 37.97
CA SER A 6 -70.77 -14.25 39.00
C SER A 6 -70.43 -13.79 40.42
N LEU A 7 -69.39 -12.97 40.61
CA LEU A 7 -69.01 -12.48 41.94
C LEU A 7 -69.88 -11.30 42.42
N VAL A 8 -70.38 -10.48 41.49
CA VAL A 8 -71.34 -9.39 41.77
C VAL A 8 -72.71 -9.95 42.19
N LEU A 9 -73.13 -11.08 41.61
CA LEU A 9 -74.39 -11.74 42.01
C LEU A 9 -74.29 -12.36 43.42
N ALA A 10 -73.14 -12.94 43.77
CA ALA A 10 -72.92 -13.56 45.08
C ALA A 10 -72.84 -12.53 46.23
N THR A 11 -72.33 -11.32 45.96
CA THR A 11 -72.28 -10.22 46.93
C THR A 11 -73.60 -9.46 47.05
N GLY A 12 -74.42 -9.42 45.98
CA GLY A 12 -75.76 -8.84 46.02
C GLY A 12 -76.78 -9.64 46.85
N LEU A 13 -76.70 -10.99 46.84
CA LEU A 13 -77.65 -11.83 47.58
C LEU A 13 -77.42 -11.87 49.11
N LEU A 14 -76.21 -11.54 49.58
CA LEU A 14 -75.89 -11.55 51.02
C LEU A 14 -76.31 -10.28 51.78
N PHE A 15 -76.78 -9.24 51.08
CA PHE A 15 -77.15 -7.95 51.67
C PHE A 15 -78.64 -7.57 51.56
N ALA A 16 -79.50 -8.50 51.14
CA ALA A 16 -80.93 -8.24 50.95
C ALA A 16 -81.82 -8.40 52.22
N SER A 17 -81.24 -8.60 53.41
CA SER A 17 -82.02 -8.71 54.65
C SER A 17 -81.61 -7.64 55.67
N GLY A 18 -82.21 -6.45 55.58
CA GLY A 18 -82.15 -5.45 56.63
C GLY A 18 -82.35 -4.02 56.11
N GLN A 19 -83.38 -3.35 56.63
CA GLN A 19 -83.74 -1.95 56.36
C GLN A 19 -82.53 -1.02 56.52
N ALA A 20 -82.08 -0.39 55.44
CA ALA A 20 -80.99 0.58 55.43
C ALA A 20 -81.51 1.98 55.76
N THR A 21 -80.92 2.67 56.74
CA THR A 21 -81.21 4.07 57.08
C THR A 21 -80.44 5.03 56.17
N ALA A 22 -80.86 6.30 56.10
CA ALA A 22 -80.34 7.31 55.18
C ALA A 22 -78.82 7.58 55.26
N ALA A 23 -78.13 7.13 56.31
CA ALA A 23 -76.67 7.19 56.42
C ALA A 23 -75.94 6.21 55.48
N ASP A 24 -76.57 5.08 55.13
CA ASP A 24 -75.99 4.06 54.23
C ASP A 24 -75.99 4.49 52.75
N ALA A 25 -76.83 5.45 52.35
CA ALA A 25 -76.90 5.94 50.97
C ALA A 25 -75.72 6.88 50.62
N LEU A 26 -75.19 7.60 51.61
CA LEU A 26 -74.10 8.57 51.40
C LEU A 26 -72.73 7.87 51.22
N GLU A 27 -72.49 6.75 51.90
CA GLU A 27 -71.26 5.95 51.68
C GLU A 27 -71.32 5.12 50.39
N LYS A 28 -72.49 4.60 50.01
CA LYS A 28 -72.69 3.89 48.73
C LYS A 28 -72.39 4.77 47.51
N THR A 29 -72.71 6.07 47.57
CA THR A 29 -72.43 7.03 46.49
C THR A 29 -70.94 7.37 46.37
N LYS A 30 -70.21 7.42 47.51
CA LYS A 30 -68.76 7.70 47.52
C LYS A 30 -67.93 6.54 46.96
N VAL A 31 -68.34 5.29 47.21
CA VAL A 31 -67.68 4.10 46.66
C VAL A 31 -67.93 3.97 45.15
N PHE A 32 -69.15 4.28 44.67
CA PHE A 32 -69.48 4.23 43.24
C PHE A 32 -68.76 5.30 42.42
N LEU A 33 -68.56 6.50 42.97
CA LEU A 33 -67.84 7.61 42.31
C LEU A 33 -66.32 7.39 42.23
N TRP A 34 -65.74 6.60 43.15
CA TRP A 34 -64.30 6.30 43.17
C TRP A 34 -63.90 5.24 42.13
N LEU A 35 -64.84 4.36 41.76
CA LEU A 35 -64.64 3.31 40.75
C LEU A 35 -64.76 3.83 39.29
N SER A 36 -65.36 5.00 39.06
CA SER A 36 -65.58 5.55 37.70
C SER A 36 -64.43 6.42 37.15
N VAL A 37 -63.32 6.58 37.89
CA VAL A 37 -62.21 7.50 37.54
C VAL A 37 -60.88 6.76 37.31
N ILE A 38 -60.88 5.44 37.15
CA ILE A 38 -59.65 4.67 36.93
C ILE A 38 -59.34 4.61 35.42
N PRO A 39 -58.25 5.20 34.91
CA PRO A 39 -57.85 5.07 33.51
C PRO A 39 -57.36 3.64 33.22
N ASN A 40 -57.64 3.13 32.01
CA ASN A 40 -57.38 1.76 31.55
C ASN A 40 -55.90 1.31 31.47
N TRP A 41 -54.96 2.04 32.07
CA TRP A 41 -53.55 1.70 32.07
C TRP A 41 -52.95 1.89 33.47
N MET A 42 -53.17 0.93 34.38
CA MET A 42 -52.42 0.86 35.64
C MET A 42 -52.15 -0.60 36.06
N PRO A 43 -50.97 -0.91 36.63
CA PRO A 43 -50.52 -2.29 36.84
C PRO A 43 -51.12 -2.93 38.08
N SER A 44 -51.26 -4.25 38.02
CA SER A 44 -51.96 -5.19 38.90
C SER A 44 -51.67 -5.07 40.41
N VAL A 45 -50.62 -4.36 40.81
CA VAL A 45 -50.18 -4.24 42.21
C VAL A 45 -51.10 -3.32 43.03
N LEU A 46 -51.64 -2.24 42.43
CA LEU A 46 -52.55 -1.30 43.11
C LEU A 46 -53.98 -1.86 43.27
N PHE A 47 -54.37 -2.81 42.42
CA PHE A 47 -55.68 -3.48 42.53
C PHE A 47 -55.71 -4.48 43.69
N ILE A 48 -54.59 -5.14 43.95
CA ILE A 48 -54.43 -6.08 45.07
C ILE A 48 -54.37 -5.33 46.41
N THR A 49 -53.69 -4.18 46.48
CA THR A 49 -53.69 -3.36 47.71
C THR A 49 -55.06 -2.75 48.01
N ALA A 50 -55.85 -2.41 46.99
CA ALA A 50 -57.24 -1.97 47.17
C ALA A 50 -58.15 -3.08 47.73
N LEU A 51 -57.99 -4.33 47.27
CA LEU A 51 -58.71 -5.51 47.78
C LEU A 51 -58.32 -5.86 49.23
N MET A 52 -57.04 -5.71 49.60
CA MET A 52 -56.57 -5.89 50.97
C MET A 52 -57.11 -4.80 51.90
N GLY A 53 -57.19 -3.55 51.42
CA GLY A 53 -57.79 -2.42 52.15
C GLY A 53 -59.28 -2.62 52.42
N LEU A 54 -60.05 -3.11 51.44
CA LEU A 54 -61.48 -3.41 51.59
C LEU A 54 -61.74 -4.58 52.57
N SER A 55 -60.86 -5.59 52.55
CA SER A 55 -60.93 -6.73 53.47
C SER A 55 -60.64 -6.30 54.92
N TRP A 56 -59.69 -5.38 55.11
CA TRP A 56 -59.35 -4.82 56.42
C TRP A 56 -60.44 -3.88 56.94
N LEU A 57 -61.05 -3.06 56.08
CA LEU A 57 -62.16 -2.18 56.46
C LEU A 57 -63.41 -2.99 56.84
N GLY A 58 -63.72 -4.06 56.11
CA GLY A 58 -64.78 -5.02 56.44
C GLY A 58 -64.54 -5.71 57.79
N PHE A 59 -63.29 -6.04 58.10
CA PHE A 59 -62.89 -6.59 59.41
C PHE A 59 -63.10 -5.59 60.56
N VAL A 60 -62.78 -4.31 60.35
CA VAL A 60 -62.96 -3.25 61.36
C VAL A 60 -64.44 -2.97 61.64
N VAL A 61 -65.29 -2.96 60.62
CA VAL A 61 -66.76 -2.74 60.75
C VAL A 61 -67.42 -3.95 61.45
N LEU A 62 -67.03 -5.17 61.11
CA LEU A 62 -67.55 -6.40 61.74
C LEU A 62 -67.13 -6.49 63.22
N ARG A 63 -65.89 -6.08 63.54
CA ARG A 63 -65.39 -6.02 64.92
C ARG A 63 -66.14 -4.98 65.77
N ARG A 64 -66.50 -3.83 65.21
CA ARG A 64 -67.29 -2.81 65.92
C ARG A 64 -68.73 -3.24 66.18
N ARG A 65 -69.37 -3.97 65.26
CA ARG A 65 -70.72 -4.54 65.48
C ARG A 65 -70.72 -5.65 66.53
N LEU A 66 -69.70 -6.50 66.56
CA LEU A 66 -69.63 -7.63 67.51
C LEU A 66 -69.21 -7.22 68.94
N LEU A 67 -68.59 -6.06 69.13
CA LEU A 67 -68.30 -5.49 70.46
C LEU A 67 -69.52 -4.80 71.10
N ALA A 68 -70.58 -4.55 70.32
CA ALA A 68 -71.84 -3.97 70.83
C ALA A 68 -72.78 -5.03 71.41
N ASP A 69 -72.71 -6.29 70.95
CA ASP A 69 -73.51 -7.41 71.43
C ASP A 69 -72.68 -8.30 72.38
N GLY A 70 -72.69 -7.97 73.67
CA GLY A 70 -71.90 -8.64 74.71
C GLY A 70 -72.27 -10.11 74.94
N HIS A 71 -71.73 -11.04 74.15
CA HIS A 71 -71.86 -12.49 74.37
C HIS A 71 -70.53 -13.24 74.18
N ASP A 72 -69.98 -13.71 75.32
CA ASP A 72 -68.61 -14.21 75.49
C ASP A 72 -68.37 -15.67 75.02
N LYS A 73 -69.18 -16.22 74.09
CA LYS A 73 -69.11 -17.65 73.69
C LYS A 73 -68.71 -17.94 72.24
N HIS A 74 -68.35 -16.94 71.42
CA HIS A 74 -68.01 -17.15 70.00
C HIS A 74 -66.53 -17.01 69.60
N ASN A 75 -65.63 -16.68 70.52
CA ASN A 75 -64.20 -16.46 70.19
C ASN A 75 -63.45 -17.70 69.67
N LYS A 76 -63.93 -18.94 69.90
CA LYS A 76 -63.26 -20.15 69.38
C LYS A 76 -63.64 -20.53 67.94
N ARG A 77 -64.78 -20.07 67.41
CA ARG A 77 -65.18 -20.36 66.01
C ARG A 77 -64.67 -19.33 65.00
N ILE A 78 -64.38 -18.12 65.45
CA ILE A 78 -63.89 -17.01 64.61
C ILE A 78 -62.45 -17.24 64.13
N GLY A 79 -61.59 -17.85 64.96
CA GLY A 79 -60.24 -18.25 64.54
C GLY A 79 -60.23 -19.29 63.42
N TYR A 80 -61.22 -20.18 63.39
CA TYR A 80 -61.32 -21.23 62.37
C TYR A 80 -61.75 -20.67 61.00
N TYR A 81 -62.67 -19.70 60.97
CA TYR A 81 -63.07 -19.03 59.74
C TYR A 81 -61.98 -18.09 59.19
N ALA A 82 -61.21 -17.42 60.06
CA ALA A 82 -60.09 -16.59 59.64
C ALA A 82 -58.96 -17.42 59.02
N VAL A 83 -58.65 -18.59 59.59
CA VAL A 83 -57.64 -19.51 59.05
C VAL A 83 -58.13 -20.18 57.76
N ALA A 84 -59.41 -20.57 57.68
CA ALA A 84 -59.97 -21.17 56.47
C ALA A 84 -60.04 -20.19 55.28
N VAL A 85 -60.39 -18.92 55.52
CA VAL A 85 -60.41 -17.89 54.46
C VAL A 85 -58.98 -17.51 54.05
N ALA A 86 -58.03 -17.42 54.98
CA ALA A 86 -56.62 -17.21 54.65
C ALA A 86 -56.03 -18.38 53.85
N ALA A 87 -56.40 -19.63 54.19
CA ALA A 87 -56.00 -20.81 53.44
C ALA A 87 -56.64 -20.87 52.05
N LEU A 88 -57.92 -20.51 51.91
CA LEU A 88 -58.60 -20.49 50.60
C LEU A 88 -58.04 -19.38 49.69
N VAL A 89 -57.72 -18.21 50.26
CA VAL A 89 -57.07 -17.10 49.54
C VAL A 89 -55.63 -17.47 49.15
N GLY A 90 -54.89 -18.19 50.00
CA GLY A 90 -53.56 -18.72 49.67
C GLY A 90 -53.58 -19.82 48.58
N ILE A 91 -54.62 -20.66 48.55
CA ILE A 91 -54.79 -21.72 47.53
C ILE A 91 -55.29 -21.14 46.19
N LEU A 92 -56.14 -20.10 46.22
CA LEU A 92 -56.63 -19.43 45.00
C LEU A 92 -55.62 -18.42 44.40
N LEU A 93 -54.67 -17.91 45.20
CA LEU A 93 -53.56 -17.08 44.72
C LEU A 93 -52.33 -17.88 44.29
N SER A 94 -52.20 -19.15 44.71
CA SER A 94 -51.03 -19.98 44.39
C SER A 94 -50.78 -20.21 42.88
N PRO A 95 -51.79 -20.33 41.99
CA PRO A 95 -51.51 -20.44 40.55
C PRO A 95 -51.28 -19.09 39.85
N LEU A 96 -51.51 -17.96 40.53
CA LEU A 96 -51.35 -16.61 39.95
C LEU A 96 -50.02 -15.94 40.31
N VAL A 97 -49.24 -16.55 41.22
CA VAL A 97 -47.88 -16.09 41.58
C VAL A 97 -46.79 -17.02 41.02
N THR A 98 -47.15 -18.19 40.48
CA THR A 98 -46.20 -19.04 39.76
C THR A 98 -46.18 -18.69 38.27
N ASN A 99 -45.02 -18.19 37.82
CA ASN A 99 -44.57 -18.06 36.43
C ASN A 99 -45.11 -16.87 35.64
N LEU A 100 -44.54 -15.70 35.89
CA LEU A 100 -44.40 -14.68 34.83
C LEU A 100 -43.01 -14.05 34.91
N TRP A 101 -42.00 -14.84 34.61
CA TRP A 101 -40.77 -14.29 34.06
C TRP A 101 -41.15 -13.54 32.77
N LYS A 102 -41.13 -12.20 32.78
CA LYS A 102 -41.27 -11.41 31.56
C LYS A 102 -39.89 -10.86 31.22
N VAL A 103 -39.27 -11.45 30.20
CA VAL A 103 -38.06 -10.90 29.58
C VAL A 103 -38.54 -9.87 28.56
N TYR A 104 -38.19 -8.60 28.78
CA TYR A 104 -38.45 -7.54 27.81
C TYR A 104 -37.23 -7.39 26.91
N LEU A 105 -37.37 -7.67 25.62
CA LEU A 105 -36.46 -7.14 24.62
C LEU A 105 -36.81 -5.65 24.47
N SER A 106 -35.88 -4.74 24.77
CA SER A 106 -36.03 -3.37 24.27
C SER A 106 -35.69 -3.34 22.79
N GLU A 107 -36.38 -2.48 22.04
CA GLU A 107 -36.22 -2.24 20.60
C GLU A 107 -34.89 -1.55 20.24
N SER A 108 -33.77 -2.06 20.73
CA SER A 108 -32.44 -1.64 20.30
C SER A 108 -31.47 -2.81 20.35
N ILE A 109 -31.77 -3.82 19.51
CA ILE A 109 -30.79 -4.85 19.19
C ILE A 109 -29.81 -4.25 18.19
N ASN A 110 -28.57 -4.08 18.63
CA ASN A 110 -27.45 -3.89 17.72
C ASN A 110 -27.07 -5.28 17.21
N PHE A 111 -27.38 -5.55 15.93
CA PHE A 111 -26.92 -6.75 15.26
C PHE A 111 -25.40 -6.80 15.34
N LEU A 112 -24.84 -7.86 15.94
CA LEU A 112 -23.41 -8.11 15.82
C LEU A 112 -23.19 -9.26 14.81
N PRO A 113 -22.21 -9.13 13.91
CA PRO A 113 -21.99 -10.11 12.88
C PRO A 113 -21.21 -11.36 13.30
N PRO A 114 -21.09 -12.34 12.38
CA PRO A 114 -20.50 -13.65 12.66
C PRO A 114 -19.01 -13.72 13.02
N SER A 115 -18.66 -14.59 14.00
CA SER A 115 -17.32 -15.13 14.32
C SER A 115 -16.77 -16.14 13.33
N ALA A 116 -15.45 -16.00 13.16
CA ALA A 116 -14.47 -16.95 12.62
C ALA A 116 -14.61 -17.24 11.13
N ALA A 117 -13.52 -16.98 10.42
CA ALA A 117 -13.34 -17.05 8.98
C ALA A 117 -14.24 -18.09 8.29
N GLY A 118 -15.24 -17.60 7.54
CA GLY A 118 -16.13 -18.43 6.73
C GLY A 118 -17.40 -18.93 7.41
N ASN A 119 -17.58 -18.75 8.73
CA ASN A 119 -18.80 -19.19 9.41
C ASN A 119 -19.88 -18.12 9.40
N VAL A 120 -21.08 -18.52 9.01
CA VAL A 120 -22.30 -17.70 9.02
C VAL A 120 -22.89 -17.74 10.44
N ALA A 121 -23.18 -16.59 11.03
CA ALA A 121 -23.66 -16.48 12.41
C ALA A 121 -24.43 -15.17 12.64
N VAL A 122 -25.15 -15.10 13.75
CA VAL A 122 -25.91 -13.91 14.19
C VAL A 122 -25.63 -13.68 15.66
N ALA A 123 -25.24 -12.46 16.03
CA ALA A 123 -25.14 -12.07 17.43
C ALA A 123 -26.39 -11.32 17.90
N LEU A 124 -26.72 -11.60 19.15
CA LEU A 124 -27.92 -11.16 19.83
C LEU A 124 -27.50 -10.51 21.16
N SER A 125 -28.22 -9.48 21.57
CA SER A 125 -28.14 -8.92 22.92
C SER A 125 -29.55 -8.62 23.44
N TRP A 126 -29.72 -8.71 24.76
CA TRP A 126 -31.00 -8.48 25.43
C TRP A 126 -30.81 -7.81 26.78
N ASN A 127 -31.87 -7.24 27.33
CA ASN A 127 -31.83 -6.69 28.68
C ASN A 127 -31.91 -7.80 29.73
N PRO A 128 -31.16 -7.69 30.84
CA PRO A 128 -31.30 -8.63 31.94
C PRO A 128 -32.74 -8.66 32.47
N SER A 129 -33.22 -9.85 32.83
CA SER A 129 -34.49 -10.02 33.52
C SER A 129 -34.40 -9.45 34.95
N THR A 130 -35.47 -8.80 35.41
CA THR A 130 -35.54 -8.22 36.76
C THR A 130 -36.03 -9.22 37.83
N ALA A 131 -36.19 -10.49 37.47
CA ALA A 131 -36.65 -11.53 38.40
C ALA A 131 -35.54 -11.92 39.39
N ALA A 132 -35.92 -12.23 40.63
CA ALA A 132 -34.96 -12.46 41.72
C ALA A 132 -34.14 -13.76 41.59
N ASN A 133 -34.60 -14.74 40.78
CA ASN A 133 -34.04 -16.10 40.77
C ASN A 133 -33.50 -16.53 39.39
N VAL A 134 -33.07 -15.59 38.53
CA VAL A 134 -32.57 -15.92 37.19
C VAL A 134 -31.28 -16.73 37.29
N GLY A 135 -31.30 -17.96 36.78
CA GLY A 135 -30.15 -18.85 36.65
C GLY A 135 -29.40 -18.74 35.32
N GLY A 136 -30.03 -18.10 34.33
CA GLY A 136 -29.43 -17.79 33.03
C GLY A 136 -30.47 -17.62 31.92
N TYR A 137 -30.02 -17.67 30.67
CA TYR A 137 -30.81 -17.42 29.47
C TYR A 137 -30.60 -18.49 28.40
N LYS A 138 -31.65 -18.82 27.67
CA LYS A 138 -31.59 -19.71 26.51
C LYS A 138 -32.10 -19.00 25.26
N VAL A 139 -31.37 -19.15 24.18
CA VAL A 139 -31.69 -18.56 22.87
C VAL A 139 -32.29 -19.64 22.00
N TYR A 140 -33.47 -19.39 21.45
CA TYR A 140 -34.19 -20.24 20.52
C TYR A 140 -34.15 -19.66 19.12
N TYR A 141 -33.99 -20.50 18.09
CA TYR A 141 -33.96 -20.04 16.71
C TYR A 141 -34.46 -21.07 15.68
N GLY A 142 -34.91 -20.56 14.54
CA GLY A 142 -35.38 -21.37 13.40
C GLY A 142 -35.57 -20.53 12.14
N THR A 143 -35.91 -21.17 11.01
CA THR A 143 -36.06 -20.51 9.69
C THR A 143 -37.50 -20.08 9.38
N SER A 144 -38.42 -20.25 10.33
CA SER A 144 -39.83 -19.86 10.19
C SER A 144 -40.32 -19.18 11.46
N SER A 145 -41.10 -18.11 11.31
CA SER A 145 -41.65 -17.34 12.42
C SER A 145 -42.46 -18.24 13.37
N GLY A 146 -42.19 -18.13 14.67
CA GLY A 146 -42.81 -18.92 15.73
C GLY A 146 -42.39 -20.39 15.78
N VAL A 147 -41.48 -20.85 14.93
CA VAL A 147 -41.01 -22.25 14.87
C VAL A 147 -39.51 -22.30 15.14
N TYR A 148 -39.15 -22.63 16.38
CA TYR A 148 -37.75 -22.77 16.80
C TYR A 148 -37.33 -24.23 16.79
N THR A 149 -36.46 -24.60 15.87
CA THR A 149 -35.97 -25.98 15.70
C THR A 149 -34.67 -26.24 16.46
N ALA A 150 -34.01 -25.18 16.94
CA ALA A 150 -32.75 -25.26 17.66
C ALA A 150 -32.74 -24.28 18.84
N SER A 151 -31.91 -24.58 19.84
CA SER A 151 -31.68 -23.72 20.99
C SER A 151 -30.23 -23.79 21.45
N VAL A 152 -29.76 -22.72 22.08
CA VAL A 152 -28.43 -22.66 22.68
C VAL A 152 -28.49 -21.96 24.04
N ASP A 153 -27.74 -22.50 25.00
CA ASP A 153 -27.65 -21.93 26.34
C ASP A 153 -26.62 -20.78 26.37
N ALA A 154 -27.08 -19.60 26.76
CA ALA A 154 -26.26 -18.41 26.89
C ALA A 154 -25.73 -18.21 28.33
N GLY A 155 -26.15 -19.05 29.28
CA GLY A 155 -25.79 -18.92 30.69
C GLY A 155 -26.24 -17.58 31.26
N ASN A 156 -25.41 -16.96 32.11
CA ASN A 156 -25.69 -15.66 32.71
C ASN A 156 -25.36 -14.46 31.82
N ASN A 157 -25.01 -14.68 30.54
CA ASN A 157 -24.70 -13.59 29.62
C ASN A 157 -25.98 -12.93 29.11
N THR A 158 -25.91 -11.63 28.82
CA THR A 158 -27.00 -10.87 28.17
C THR A 158 -26.72 -10.60 26.70
N SER A 159 -25.80 -11.36 26.13
CA SER A 159 -25.51 -11.43 24.70
C SER A 159 -25.01 -12.82 24.33
N TYR A 160 -25.27 -13.23 23.10
CA TYR A 160 -24.83 -14.52 22.57
C TYR A 160 -24.70 -14.49 21.05
N GLN A 161 -23.80 -15.28 20.50
CA GLN A 161 -23.61 -15.41 19.06
C GLN A 161 -23.89 -16.83 18.56
N VAL A 162 -24.96 -16.97 17.78
CA VAL A 162 -25.40 -18.23 17.19
C VAL A 162 -24.67 -18.47 15.88
N SER A 163 -23.79 -19.47 15.84
CA SER A 163 -22.94 -19.80 14.68
C SER A 163 -23.39 -21.08 13.96
N GLY A 164 -22.91 -21.29 12.73
CA GLY A 164 -23.27 -22.47 11.92
C GLY A 164 -24.60 -22.35 11.19
N LEU A 165 -25.06 -21.12 10.95
CA LEU A 165 -26.30 -20.81 10.24
C LEU A 165 -26.11 -20.94 8.72
N GLN A 166 -27.20 -20.93 7.95
CA GLN A 166 -27.13 -20.93 6.48
C GLN A 166 -26.97 -19.50 5.94
N GLN A 167 -26.05 -19.32 4.98
CA GLN A 167 -25.77 -18.01 4.38
C GLN A 167 -27.02 -17.44 3.68
N ALA A 168 -27.22 -16.12 3.79
CA ALA A 168 -28.33 -15.38 3.21
C ALA A 168 -29.72 -15.92 3.59
N THR A 169 -29.81 -16.71 4.66
CA THR A 169 -31.06 -17.31 5.14
C THR A 169 -31.61 -16.49 6.31
N PRO A 170 -32.90 -16.12 6.29
CA PRO A 170 -33.54 -15.46 7.43
C PRO A 170 -33.76 -16.47 8.56
N TYR A 171 -33.34 -16.09 9.76
CA TYR A 171 -33.60 -16.80 11.00
C TYR A 171 -34.42 -15.93 11.94
N TYR A 172 -35.29 -16.57 12.70
CA TYR A 172 -36.14 -15.99 13.71
C TYR A 172 -35.62 -16.41 15.09
N PHE A 173 -35.46 -15.45 16.01
CA PHE A 173 -34.88 -15.67 17.33
C PHE A 173 -35.82 -15.21 18.43
N ALA A 174 -35.82 -15.96 19.55
CA ALA A 174 -36.45 -15.58 20.80
C ALA A 174 -35.59 -16.02 21.98
N VAL A 175 -35.68 -15.31 23.11
CA VAL A 175 -34.89 -15.59 24.32
C VAL A 175 -35.83 -15.90 25.48
N THR A 176 -35.51 -16.91 26.28
CA THR A 176 -36.13 -17.18 27.58
C THR A 176 -35.11 -17.03 28.71
N ALA A 177 -35.60 -16.72 29.91
CA ALA A 177 -34.82 -16.82 31.14
C ALA A 177 -35.21 -18.11 31.88
N TYR A 178 -34.24 -18.80 32.47
CA TYR A 178 -34.45 -20.00 33.27
C TYR A 178 -34.02 -19.79 34.73
N ASP A 179 -34.57 -20.57 35.65
CA ASP A 179 -34.25 -20.51 37.09
C ASP A 179 -32.91 -21.19 37.44
N SER A 180 -32.35 -20.99 38.63
CA SER A 180 -31.05 -21.61 38.99
C SER A 180 -31.00 -23.14 38.89
N THR A 181 -32.15 -23.81 38.84
CA THR A 181 -32.26 -25.27 38.67
C THR A 181 -32.42 -25.71 37.21
N GLN A 182 -32.60 -24.78 36.27
CA GLN A 182 -32.89 -25.00 34.84
C GLN A 182 -34.16 -25.82 34.57
N THR A 183 -35.10 -25.86 35.51
CA THR A 183 -36.33 -26.65 35.39
C THR A 183 -37.54 -25.81 34.97
N VAL A 184 -37.47 -24.48 35.12
CA VAL A 184 -38.55 -23.55 34.75
C VAL A 184 -38.02 -22.45 33.85
N GLU A 185 -38.70 -22.23 32.72
CA GLU A 185 -38.41 -21.14 31.78
C GLU A 185 -39.50 -20.07 31.74
N SER A 186 -39.12 -18.88 31.29
CA SER A 186 -40.01 -17.75 31.03
C SER A 186 -40.89 -17.94 29.81
N SER A 187 -41.89 -17.05 29.66
CA SER A 187 -42.45 -16.82 28.32
C SER A 187 -41.33 -16.33 27.39
N PRO A 188 -41.36 -16.70 26.10
CA PRO A 188 -40.42 -16.18 25.12
C PRO A 188 -40.51 -14.65 25.02
N SER A 189 -39.38 -14.03 24.72
CA SER A 189 -39.33 -12.63 24.32
C SER A 189 -40.12 -12.36 23.04
N ALA A 190 -40.22 -11.09 22.64
CA ALA A 190 -40.61 -10.76 21.27
C ALA A 190 -39.68 -11.48 20.26
N GLU A 191 -40.24 -11.92 19.15
CA GLU A 191 -39.46 -12.53 18.08
C GLU A 191 -38.76 -11.45 17.27
N ILE A 192 -37.53 -11.74 16.85
CA ILE A 192 -36.76 -10.90 15.94
C ILE A 192 -36.22 -11.72 14.78
N THR A 193 -36.05 -11.07 13.63
CA THR A 193 -35.53 -11.71 12.41
C THR A 193 -34.17 -11.15 12.05
N ALA A 194 -33.22 -12.02 11.71
CA ALA A 194 -31.92 -11.63 11.17
C ALA A 194 -31.55 -12.53 10.00
N THR A 195 -30.94 -11.96 8.96
CA THR A 195 -30.38 -12.73 7.86
C THR A 195 -28.92 -13.02 8.15
N ALA A 196 -28.54 -14.29 8.12
CA ALA A 196 -27.18 -14.67 8.48
C ALA A 196 -26.25 -14.47 7.27
N THR A 197 -25.30 -13.53 7.37
CA THR A 197 -24.33 -13.22 6.31
C THR A 197 -22.94 -13.69 6.70
N THR A 198 -21.97 -13.71 5.77
CA THR A 198 -20.55 -13.82 6.12
C THR A 198 -19.93 -12.42 6.17
N PRO A 199 -18.98 -12.15 7.08
CA PRO A 199 -18.26 -10.88 7.06
C PRO A 199 -17.46 -10.76 5.77
N VAL A 200 -17.56 -9.57 5.17
CA VAL A 200 -16.77 -9.13 4.02
C VAL A 200 -15.93 -7.97 4.51
N VAL A 201 -14.63 -8.06 4.27
CA VAL A 201 -13.68 -6.97 4.49
C VAL A 201 -12.93 -6.77 3.19
N ASP A 202 -13.08 -5.60 2.62
CA ASP A 202 -12.34 -5.17 1.44
C ASP A 202 -11.98 -3.69 1.54
N PHE A 203 -11.16 -3.18 0.64
CA PHE A 203 -10.90 -1.76 0.51
C PHE A 203 -10.38 -1.37 -0.87
N THR A 204 -10.60 -0.11 -1.24
CA THR A 204 -10.06 0.51 -2.45
C THR A 204 -9.06 1.60 -2.09
N ALA A 205 -8.10 1.85 -2.98
CA ALA A 205 -7.19 2.99 -2.91
C ALA A 205 -7.59 4.04 -3.96
N SER A 206 -7.48 5.33 -3.64
CA SER A 206 -7.76 6.42 -4.58
C SER A 206 -6.81 6.44 -5.79
N GLN A 207 -5.59 5.93 -5.59
CA GLN A 207 -4.58 5.71 -6.62
C GLN A 207 -3.63 4.60 -6.18
N THR A 208 -3.07 3.87 -7.14
CA THR A 208 -2.14 2.76 -6.88
C THR A 208 -0.72 3.06 -7.35
N ASN A 209 -0.49 4.20 -8.01
CA ASN A 209 0.84 4.60 -8.45
C ASN A 209 0.95 6.13 -8.59
N GLY A 210 2.19 6.64 -8.54
CA GLY A 210 2.52 8.05 -8.71
C GLY A 210 3.89 8.40 -8.11
N ASN A 211 4.32 9.65 -8.19
CA ASN A 211 5.61 10.08 -7.64
C ASN A 211 5.55 10.30 -6.13
N ALA A 212 6.65 10.00 -5.43
CA ALA A 212 6.83 10.36 -4.03
C ALA A 212 7.07 11.89 -3.88
N PRO A 213 6.46 12.55 -2.86
CA PRO A 213 5.54 11.99 -1.88
C PRO A 213 4.13 11.72 -2.46
N LEU A 214 3.65 10.47 -2.32
CA LEU A 214 2.36 10.03 -2.87
C LEU A 214 1.29 9.96 -1.78
N ALA A 215 0.30 10.84 -1.83
CA ALA A 215 -0.84 10.82 -0.90
C ALA A 215 -1.96 9.91 -1.41
N VAL A 216 -2.27 8.85 -0.67
CA VAL A 216 -3.30 7.86 -1.02
C VAL A 216 -4.38 7.86 0.04
N SER A 217 -5.64 7.91 -0.37
CA SER A 217 -6.79 7.68 0.52
C SER A 217 -7.28 6.24 0.34
N PHE A 218 -7.45 5.52 1.44
CA PHE A 218 -8.04 4.18 1.44
C PHE A 218 -9.49 4.23 1.91
N THR A 219 -10.37 3.55 1.17
CA THR A 219 -11.80 3.46 1.48
C THR A 219 -12.19 2.00 1.68
N PRO A 220 -12.48 1.58 2.92
CA PRO A 220 -12.87 0.21 3.21
C PRO A 220 -14.34 -0.05 2.93
N THR A 221 -14.63 -1.29 2.54
CA THR A 221 -15.96 -1.85 2.36
C THR A 221 -16.14 -2.99 3.34
N VAL A 222 -17.09 -2.82 4.27
CA VAL A 222 -17.42 -3.82 5.30
C VAL A 222 -18.93 -3.92 5.41
N ASN A 223 -19.48 -5.14 5.40
CA ASN A 223 -20.93 -5.39 5.35
C ASN A 223 -21.57 -5.63 6.73
N ASN A 224 -20.86 -5.30 7.82
CA ASN A 224 -21.09 -5.87 9.14
C ASN A 224 -20.62 -4.90 10.25
N THR A 225 -21.24 -4.91 11.45
CA THR A 225 -20.88 -4.06 12.60
C THR A 225 -19.46 -4.32 13.09
N ILE A 226 -18.72 -3.23 13.30
CA ILE A 226 -17.29 -3.27 13.58
C ILE A 226 -17.03 -2.78 15.00
N THR A 227 -15.95 -3.24 15.63
CA THR A 227 -15.48 -2.75 16.94
C THR A 227 -14.17 -1.98 16.80
N SER A 228 -13.21 -2.52 16.03
CA SER A 228 -11.91 -1.88 15.79
C SER A 228 -11.32 -2.23 14.42
N TRP A 229 -10.44 -1.36 13.94
CA TRP A 229 -9.80 -1.46 12.64
C TRP A 229 -8.32 -1.19 12.83
N GLN A 230 -7.48 -1.84 12.04
CA GLN A 230 -6.04 -1.62 12.02
C GLN A 230 -5.54 -1.68 10.59
N TRP A 231 -5.02 -0.56 10.11
CA TRP A 231 -4.29 -0.45 8.85
C TRP A 231 -2.81 -0.75 9.09
N ASN A 232 -2.21 -1.46 8.14
CA ASN A 232 -0.77 -1.50 7.92
C ASN A 232 -0.51 -1.03 6.49
N PHE A 233 0.25 0.05 6.34
CA PHE A 233 0.49 0.68 5.05
C PHE A 233 1.69 0.10 4.30
N GLY A 234 2.40 -0.88 4.88
CA GLY A 234 3.54 -1.56 4.25
C GLY A 234 4.87 -0.80 4.34
N ASP A 235 4.89 0.40 4.93
CA ASP A 235 6.08 1.22 5.14
C ASP A 235 6.56 1.23 6.60
N GLY A 236 6.07 0.27 7.40
CA GLY A 236 6.30 0.18 8.83
C GLY A 236 5.33 1.01 9.69
N THR A 237 4.48 1.84 9.07
CA THR A 237 3.46 2.60 9.81
C THR A 237 2.13 1.86 9.85
N THR A 238 1.43 2.01 10.98
CA THR A 238 0.09 1.46 11.20
C THR A 238 -0.87 2.56 11.68
N ASN A 239 -2.17 2.37 11.45
CA ASN A 239 -3.19 3.27 11.98
C ASN A 239 -4.35 2.44 12.53
N ALA A 240 -4.65 2.59 13.82
CA ALA A 240 -5.68 1.83 14.51
C ALA A 240 -6.79 2.78 15.03
N GLY A 241 -8.04 2.31 14.99
CA GLY A 241 -9.21 3.06 15.45
C GLY A 241 -10.35 2.16 15.91
N THR A 242 -11.42 2.79 16.42
CA THR A 242 -12.65 2.10 16.86
C THR A 242 -13.81 2.48 15.95
N SER A 243 -14.95 1.79 16.06
CA SER A 243 -16.13 2.11 15.25
C SER A 243 -16.66 3.56 15.41
N SER A 244 -16.28 4.26 16.47
CA SER A 244 -16.65 5.67 16.73
C SER A 244 -15.67 6.68 16.12
N THR A 245 -14.51 6.23 15.64
CA THR A 245 -13.51 7.06 14.96
C THR A 245 -13.26 6.45 13.58
N VAL A 246 -13.80 7.07 12.53
CA VAL A 246 -13.41 6.70 11.16
C VAL A 246 -11.92 7.04 11.05
N PRO A 247 -11.00 6.06 10.94
CA PRO A 247 -9.61 6.40 10.73
C PRO A 247 -9.56 7.03 9.34
N ASN A 248 -9.24 8.30 9.26
CA ASN A 248 -8.87 8.92 7.98
C ASN A 248 -7.65 8.15 7.47
N ALA A 249 -7.87 7.15 6.62
CA ALA A 249 -6.83 6.31 6.06
C ALA A 249 -6.15 7.04 4.89
N ILE A 250 -5.75 8.29 5.13
CA ILE A 250 -4.94 9.07 4.23
C ILE A 250 -3.49 8.80 4.61
N LYS A 251 -2.74 8.21 3.69
CA LYS A 251 -1.33 7.90 3.87
C LYS A 251 -0.49 8.62 2.83
N SER A 252 0.55 9.32 3.28
CA SER A 252 1.59 9.86 2.40
C SER A 252 2.80 8.94 2.39
N TYR A 253 3.14 8.40 1.22
CA TYR A 253 4.35 7.61 1.00
C TYR A 253 5.48 8.53 0.54
N GLY A 254 6.33 8.92 1.48
CA GLY A 254 7.40 9.89 1.25
C GLY A 254 8.63 9.31 0.53
N SER A 255 8.85 8.00 0.63
CA SER A 255 9.95 7.33 -0.06
C SER A 255 9.45 6.59 -1.30
N PRO A 256 10.25 6.49 -2.36
CA PRO A 256 9.95 5.58 -3.46
C PRO A 256 9.98 4.12 -3.03
N GLY A 257 9.10 3.31 -3.59
CA GLY A 257 9.00 1.88 -3.29
C GLY A 257 7.63 1.29 -3.66
N THR A 258 7.53 -0.03 -3.51
CA THR A 258 6.26 -0.76 -3.61
C THR A 258 5.79 -1.17 -2.22
N TYR A 259 4.53 -0.92 -1.90
CA TYR A 259 3.97 -1.12 -0.57
C TYR A 259 2.81 -2.11 -0.60
N THR A 260 2.87 -3.11 0.28
CA THR A 260 1.78 -4.05 0.55
C THR A 260 0.90 -3.48 1.65
N VAL A 261 -0.39 -3.30 1.37
CA VAL A 261 -1.34 -2.69 2.32
C VAL A 261 -2.26 -3.78 2.85
N SER A 262 -2.46 -3.79 4.17
CA SER A 262 -3.43 -4.67 4.81
C SER A 262 -4.36 -3.91 5.74
N LEU A 263 -5.62 -4.33 5.75
CA LEU A 263 -6.65 -3.88 6.66
C LEU A 263 -7.13 -5.07 7.50
N THR A 264 -6.91 -4.98 8.81
CA THR A 264 -7.51 -5.89 9.79
C THR A 264 -8.73 -5.21 10.40
N VAL A 265 -9.88 -5.88 10.33
CA VAL A 265 -11.13 -5.41 10.91
C VAL A 265 -11.59 -6.44 11.94
N ASN A 266 -11.86 -5.95 13.14
CA ASN A 266 -12.43 -6.74 14.22
C ASN A 266 -13.85 -6.27 14.48
N GLY A 267 -14.77 -7.20 14.60
CA GLY A 267 -16.08 -6.97 15.21
C GLY A 267 -16.24 -7.81 16.46
N VAL A 268 -17.44 -7.82 17.02
CA VAL A 268 -17.71 -8.69 18.17
C VAL A 268 -17.69 -10.13 17.72
N GLY A 269 -16.77 -10.92 18.25
CA GLY A 269 -16.62 -12.34 17.94
C GLY A 269 -15.83 -12.63 16.67
N TRP A 270 -15.50 -11.65 15.82
CA TRP A 270 -14.81 -11.90 14.54
C TRP A 270 -13.63 -10.99 14.27
N SER A 271 -12.72 -11.52 13.48
CA SER A 271 -11.56 -10.81 12.97
C SER A 271 -11.28 -11.30 11.55
N MET A 272 -11.13 -10.35 10.63
CA MET A 272 -10.75 -10.62 9.25
C MET A 272 -9.67 -9.64 8.82
N ALA A 273 -8.72 -10.12 8.02
CA ALA A 273 -7.70 -9.29 7.40
C ALA A 273 -7.81 -9.42 5.88
N GLN A 274 -7.76 -8.28 5.20
CA GLN A 274 -7.61 -8.20 3.76
C GLN A 274 -6.25 -7.60 3.43
N THR A 275 -5.52 -8.24 2.53
CA THR A 275 -4.16 -7.82 2.15
C THR A 275 -4.03 -7.76 0.64
N TYR A 276 -3.58 -6.61 0.12
CA TYR A 276 -3.21 -6.46 -1.28
C TYR A 276 -1.69 -6.27 -1.39
N ALA A 277 -1.03 -7.28 -1.94
CA ALA A 277 0.41 -7.26 -2.20
C ALA A 277 0.77 -6.22 -3.27
N ASN A 278 1.83 -5.45 -3.03
CA ASN A 278 2.35 -4.42 -3.94
C ASN A 278 1.26 -3.45 -4.47
N LEU A 279 0.26 -3.13 -3.63
CA LEU A 279 -0.88 -2.32 -4.02
C LEU A 279 -0.47 -0.90 -4.45
N ILE A 280 0.50 -0.30 -3.77
CA ILE A 280 0.94 1.07 -4.03
C ILE A 280 2.37 1.06 -4.59
N ALA A 281 2.60 1.75 -5.71
CA ALA A 281 3.91 2.00 -6.29
C ALA A 281 4.24 3.50 -6.27
N ALA A 282 5.07 3.93 -5.33
CA ALA A 282 5.61 5.29 -5.30
C ALA A 282 6.91 5.35 -6.10
N PHE A 283 6.94 6.11 -7.18
CA PHE A 283 8.13 6.32 -8.00
C PHE A 283 8.99 7.46 -7.45
N PRO A 284 10.32 7.47 -7.68
CA PRO A 284 11.13 8.66 -7.49
C PRO A 284 10.50 9.89 -8.16
N PRO A 285 10.65 11.09 -7.58
CA PRO A 285 10.23 12.30 -8.26
C PRO A 285 11.02 12.49 -9.57
N PRO A 286 10.41 13.14 -10.58
CA PRO A 286 11.11 13.48 -11.81
C PRO A 286 12.28 14.44 -11.52
N PRO A 287 13.25 14.54 -12.44
CA PRO A 287 14.30 15.55 -12.34
C PRO A 287 13.69 16.94 -12.30
N SER A 288 14.22 17.83 -11.45
CA SER A 288 13.62 19.14 -11.17
C SER A 288 14.13 20.23 -12.10
N ALA A 289 15.40 20.16 -12.50
CA ALA A 289 15.96 21.03 -13.52
C ALA A 289 17.08 20.33 -14.29
N VAL A 290 17.22 20.71 -15.55
CA VAL A 290 18.34 20.35 -16.41
C VAL A 290 18.86 21.62 -17.07
N ALA A 291 20.17 21.80 -17.05
CA ALA A 291 20.88 22.87 -17.73
C ALA A 291 22.14 22.27 -18.36
N PHE A 292 22.77 23.02 -19.28
CA PHE A 292 24.09 22.65 -19.77
C PHE A 292 24.83 23.88 -20.27
N THR A 293 26.16 23.83 -20.17
CA THR A 293 27.08 24.79 -20.79
C THR A 293 27.72 24.16 -22.02
N ALA A 294 28.28 24.99 -22.89
CA ALA A 294 29.06 24.55 -24.02
C ALA A 294 30.32 25.41 -24.19
N SER A 295 31.41 24.81 -24.67
CA SER A 295 32.65 25.52 -24.98
C SER A 295 33.44 24.80 -26.08
N PRO A 296 33.88 25.51 -27.15
CA PRO A 296 33.44 26.85 -27.57
C PRO A 296 32.00 26.85 -28.13
N THR A 297 31.29 27.98 -27.98
CA THR A 297 29.95 28.18 -28.58
C THR A 297 29.99 28.79 -29.98
N SER A 298 31.16 29.22 -30.46
CA SER A 298 31.32 29.70 -31.83
C SER A 298 32.73 29.47 -32.37
N GLY A 299 32.85 29.41 -33.69
CA GLY A 299 34.12 29.22 -34.38
C GLY A 299 33.92 28.85 -35.84
N ASN A 300 34.98 28.41 -36.51
CA ASN A 300 34.91 28.01 -37.91
C ASN A 300 34.63 26.51 -38.04
N SER A 301 34.04 26.08 -39.15
CA SER A 301 33.85 24.66 -39.46
C SER A 301 35.18 23.98 -39.81
N PRO A 302 35.46 22.77 -39.28
CA PRO A 302 34.67 22.04 -38.28
C PRO A 302 34.87 22.62 -36.87
N LEU A 303 33.76 22.81 -36.14
CA LEU A 303 33.79 23.28 -34.75
C LEU A 303 33.54 22.11 -33.80
N VAL A 304 34.54 21.77 -32.99
CA VAL A 304 34.39 20.80 -31.90
C VAL A 304 33.99 21.54 -30.63
N THR A 305 32.87 21.13 -30.02
CA THR A 305 32.31 21.74 -28.82
C THR A 305 32.09 20.69 -27.75
N GLU A 306 32.55 20.97 -26.53
CA GLU A 306 32.22 20.21 -25.32
C GLU A 306 30.94 20.77 -24.68
N PHE A 307 30.05 19.88 -24.24
CA PHE A 307 28.81 20.17 -23.54
C PHE A 307 28.87 19.55 -22.14
N VAL A 308 28.68 20.38 -21.11
CA VAL A 308 28.70 19.92 -19.71
C VAL A 308 27.30 20.10 -19.11
N PRO A 309 26.59 19.00 -18.82
CA PRO A 309 25.26 19.06 -18.24
C PRO A 309 25.30 19.25 -16.72
N THR A 310 24.32 19.98 -16.21
CA THR A 310 24.02 20.12 -14.79
C THR A 310 22.56 19.73 -14.57
N VAL A 311 22.33 18.68 -13.79
CA VAL A 311 20.99 18.19 -13.47
C VAL A 311 20.78 18.23 -11.97
N THR A 312 19.61 18.69 -11.53
CA THR A 312 19.23 18.75 -10.12
C THR A 312 17.91 18.03 -9.87
N GLY A 313 17.86 17.30 -8.75
CA GLY A 313 16.69 16.54 -8.32
C GLY A 313 16.45 15.24 -9.12
N GLY A 314 15.72 14.32 -8.49
CA GLY A 314 15.33 13.04 -9.10
C GLY A 314 16.47 12.06 -9.34
N THR A 315 16.12 10.85 -9.76
CA THR A 315 17.07 9.82 -10.23
C THR A 315 17.06 9.78 -11.75
N ILE A 316 18.23 9.75 -12.38
CA ILE A 316 18.36 9.68 -13.84
C ILE A 316 18.57 8.23 -14.28
N THR A 317 17.88 7.85 -15.36
CA THR A 317 17.96 6.51 -15.97
C THR A 317 18.42 6.56 -17.41
N SER A 318 18.10 7.64 -18.14
CA SER A 318 18.62 7.87 -19.49
C SER A 318 18.73 9.36 -19.81
N TRP A 319 19.53 9.65 -20.81
CA TRP A 319 19.75 11.00 -21.34
C TRP A 319 19.84 10.94 -22.86
N GLN A 320 19.42 12.02 -23.50
CA GLN A 320 19.42 12.16 -24.96
C GLN A 320 19.73 13.60 -25.36
N TRP A 321 20.82 13.78 -26.08
CA TRP A 321 21.20 15.03 -26.74
C TRP A 321 20.66 15.08 -28.16
N SER A 322 20.24 16.27 -28.56
CA SER A 322 20.11 16.67 -29.96
C SER A 322 21.01 17.88 -30.17
N PHE A 323 21.91 17.81 -31.15
CA PHE A 323 22.87 18.87 -31.43
C PHE A 323 22.36 19.89 -32.46
N GLY A 324 21.16 19.67 -33.02
CA GLY A 324 20.52 20.62 -33.93
C GLY A 324 20.97 20.51 -35.40
N ASP A 325 21.87 19.59 -35.72
CA ASP A 325 22.35 19.26 -37.06
C ASP A 325 21.67 17.99 -37.65
N GLY A 326 20.65 17.48 -36.96
CA GLY A 326 19.97 16.22 -37.27
C GLY A 326 20.54 15.00 -36.54
N ASN A 327 21.66 15.14 -35.83
CA ASN A 327 22.27 14.06 -35.07
C ASN A 327 21.87 14.10 -33.59
N THR A 328 21.85 12.91 -32.99
CA THR A 328 21.54 12.70 -31.58
C THR A 328 22.57 11.78 -30.92
N SER A 329 22.81 11.98 -29.62
CA SER A 329 23.59 11.07 -28.78
C SER A 329 22.79 10.70 -27.54
N GLY A 330 22.97 9.51 -26.99
CA GLY A 330 22.23 9.09 -25.81
C GLY A 330 22.90 7.95 -25.06
N GLY A 331 22.41 7.69 -23.86
CA GLY A 331 22.91 6.61 -23.02
C GLY A 331 21.97 6.29 -21.85
N THR A 332 22.24 5.15 -21.23
CA THR A 332 21.55 4.67 -20.02
C THR A 332 22.48 4.77 -18.81
N GLY A 333 21.97 5.18 -17.66
CA GLY A 333 22.75 5.27 -16.42
C GLY A 333 22.47 6.54 -15.61
N SER A 334 22.92 6.54 -14.36
CA SER A 334 22.66 7.62 -13.38
C SER A 334 23.64 8.81 -13.48
N SER A 335 24.71 8.67 -14.26
CA SER A 335 25.68 9.75 -14.52
C SER A 335 25.34 10.38 -15.86
N VAL A 336 25.15 11.70 -15.91
CA VAL A 336 25.00 12.42 -17.18
C VAL A 336 26.42 12.74 -17.68
N PRO A 337 26.92 12.08 -18.73
CA PRO A 337 28.26 12.38 -19.21
C PRO A 337 28.27 13.71 -19.95
N SER A 338 29.36 14.46 -19.80
CA SER A 338 29.71 15.51 -20.75
C SER A 338 29.71 14.92 -22.16
N ALA A 339 29.16 15.65 -23.12
CA ALA A 339 29.14 15.25 -24.53
C ALA A 339 30.12 16.13 -25.32
N ILE A 340 30.85 15.55 -26.26
CA ILE A 340 31.68 16.32 -27.20
C ILE A 340 31.11 16.09 -28.59
N TRP A 341 30.86 17.15 -29.34
CA TRP A 341 30.26 17.09 -30.68
C TRP A 341 31.04 17.94 -31.68
N SER A 342 31.09 17.51 -32.95
CA SER A 342 31.75 18.22 -34.05
C SER A 342 30.75 18.67 -35.11
N TYR A 343 30.68 19.98 -35.35
CA TYR A 343 29.83 20.56 -36.37
C TYR A 343 30.63 20.76 -37.66
N ALA A 344 30.37 19.90 -38.66
CA ALA A 344 31.11 19.90 -39.91
C ALA A 344 30.77 21.07 -40.86
N ASN A 345 29.57 21.63 -40.74
CA ASN A 345 29.06 22.67 -41.65
C ASN A 345 28.89 24.00 -40.92
N ALA A 346 28.95 25.09 -41.68
CA ALA A 346 28.56 26.41 -41.18
C ALA A 346 27.04 26.45 -40.92
N GLY A 347 26.63 27.12 -39.85
CA GLY A 347 25.24 27.19 -39.44
C GLY A 347 25.05 27.67 -38.00
N SER A 348 23.80 27.88 -37.62
CA SER A 348 23.41 28.10 -36.24
C SER A 348 22.60 26.89 -35.76
N TYR A 349 23.02 26.30 -34.65
CA TYR A 349 22.52 25.02 -34.17
C TYR A 349 21.79 25.18 -32.84
N THR A 350 20.56 24.65 -32.78
CA THR A 350 19.76 24.58 -31.56
C THR A 350 20.04 23.27 -30.85
N VAL A 351 20.55 23.34 -29.62
CA VAL A 351 20.94 22.15 -28.85
C VAL A 351 19.88 21.87 -27.79
N SER A 352 19.52 20.61 -27.60
CA SER A 352 18.64 20.19 -26.51
C SER A 352 19.16 18.95 -25.78
N LEU A 353 18.95 18.91 -24.48
CA LEU A 353 19.20 17.75 -23.63
C LEU A 353 17.89 17.32 -22.96
N THR A 354 17.49 16.08 -23.20
CA THR A 354 16.41 15.41 -22.48
C THR A 354 16.99 14.44 -21.46
N VAL A 355 16.59 14.55 -20.20
CA VAL A 355 16.95 13.60 -19.14
C VAL A 355 15.69 12.93 -18.62
N THR A 356 15.75 11.61 -18.44
CA THR A 356 14.61 10.78 -18.06
C THR A 356 14.93 10.01 -16.79
N GLY A 357 14.03 10.10 -15.83
CA GLY A 357 14.01 9.30 -14.62
C GLY A 357 12.76 8.42 -14.54
N PRO A 358 12.66 7.56 -13.51
CA PRO A 358 11.48 6.72 -13.30
C PRO A 358 10.19 7.53 -13.09
N GLY A 359 10.33 8.77 -12.63
CA GLY A 359 9.22 9.68 -12.40
C GLY A 359 8.80 10.53 -13.59
N GLY A 360 9.50 10.45 -14.72
CA GLY A 360 9.26 11.26 -15.91
C GLY A 360 10.53 11.89 -16.48
N SER A 361 10.37 12.74 -17.49
CA SER A 361 11.46 13.37 -18.23
C SER A 361 11.36 14.90 -18.24
N ILE A 362 12.49 15.58 -18.33
CA ILE A 362 12.58 17.02 -18.55
C ILE A 362 13.57 17.31 -19.69
N THR A 363 13.27 18.33 -20.49
CA THR A 363 14.10 18.74 -21.64
C THR A 363 14.51 20.20 -21.49
N GLN A 364 15.80 20.48 -21.61
CA GLN A 364 16.32 21.84 -21.83
C GLN A 364 16.62 22.03 -23.30
N THR A 365 16.18 23.15 -23.87
CA THR A 365 16.50 23.54 -25.26
C THR A 365 17.11 24.93 -25.26
N ASN A 366 18.28 25.07 -25.88
CA ASN A 366 18.96 26.34 -26.11
C ASN A 366 18.95 26.64 -27.62
N PRO A 367 18.08 27.56 -28.10
CA PRO A 367 18.04 27.97 -29.49
C PRO A 367 19.33 28.67 -29.93
N ASN A 368 19.79 28.40 -31.15
CA ASN A 368 20.97 29.05 -31.77
C ASN A 368 22.21 29.06 -30.86
N PHE A 369 22.39 27.97 -30.10
CA PHE A 369 23.37 27.90 -29.02
C PHE A 369 24.81 27.79 -29.53
N ILE A 370 25.01 27.11 -30.67
CA ILE A 370 26.30 27.00 -31.34
C ILE A 370 26.25 27.72 -32.68
N THR A 371 27.25 28.54 -32.98
CA THR A 371 27.38 29.26 -34.25
C THR A 371 28.67 28.89 -34.96
N VAL A 372 28.57 28.24 -36.11
CA VAL A 372 29.70 27.81 -36.92
C VAL A 372 29.78 28.66 -38.17
N SER A 373 30.90 29.33 -38.36
CA SER A 373 31.22 30.08 -39.57
C SER A 373 31.92 29.20 -40.58
N ALA A 374 31.75 29.46 -41.87
CA ALA A 374 32.51 28.75 -42.88
C ALA A 374 34.00 29.08 -42.72
N SER A 375 34.88 28.07 -42.74
CA SER A 375 36.32 28.32 -42.85
C SER A 375 36.60 29.05 -44.16
N SER A 376 37.06 30.31 -44.08
CA SER A 376 37.50 31.04 -45.26
C SER A 376 38.80 30.42 -45.75
N SER A 377 38.74 29.71 -46.87
CA SER A 377 39.94 29.35 -47.64
C SER A 377 40.52 30.64 -48.22
N GLY A 378 41.33 31.34 -47.43
CA GLY A 378 42.06 32.52 -47.85
C GLY A 378 43.14 32.13 -48.87
N SER A 379 42.83 32.27 -50.16
CA SER A 379 43.83 32.41 -51.20
C SER A 379 44.58 33.74 -50.99
N GLY A 380 45.83 33.65 -50.52
CA GLY A 380 46.85 34.70 -50.63
C GLY A 380 47.07 35.57 -49.40
N ALA A 381 48.12 35.27 -48.63
CA ALA A 381 49.18 36.23 -48.26
C ALA A 381 50.18 35.58 -47.29
N THR A 382 51.45 35.80 -47.59
CA THR A 382 52.66 35.45 -46.84
C THR A 382 52.70 36.07 -45.43
N GLY A 383 52.86 35.24 -44.39
CA GLY A 383 53.11 35.70 -43.01
C GLY A 383 53.17 34.55 -42.01
N SER A 384 54.28 34.47 -41.27
CA SER A 384 54.67 33.42 -40.31
C SER A 384 53.64 33.14 -39.20
N GLY A 385 53.34 31.85 -38.97
CA GLY A 385 52.48 31.36 -37.89
C GLY A 385 51.85 30.00 -38.19
N SER A 386 52.66 28.95 -38.29
CA SER A 386 52.25 27.61 -38.70
C SER A 386 51.41 26.91 -37.62
N SER A 387 50.10 26.79 -37.85
CA SER A 387 49.31 25.66 -37.33
C SER A 387 48.58 25.04 -38.52
N VAL A 388 49.18 24.00 -39.05
CA VAL A 388 48.65 23.23 -40.18
C VAL A 388 47.68 22.21 -39.60
N ASN A 389 46.37 22.51 -39.64
CA ASN A 389 45.35 21.47 -39.60
C ASN A 389 44.85 21.25 -41.03
N SER A 390 45.71 20.64 -41.84
CA SER A 390 45.32 20.07 -43.11
C SER A 390 44.53 18.80 -42.82
N THR A 391 43.31 18.70 -43.34
CA THR A 391 42.66 17.41 -43.54
C THR A 391 43.58 16.54 -44.39
N ILE A 392 44.32 15.63 -43.75
CA ILE A 392 45.16 14.66 -44.44
C ILE A 392 44.20 13.69 -45.13
N ASN A 393 44.10 13.83 -46.45
CA ASN A 393 43.30 12.93 -47.28
C ASN A 393 43.84 11.49 -47.09
N GLY A 394 43.00 10.58 -46.60
CA GLY A 394 43.38 9.20 -46.26
C GLY A 394 43.61 8.90 -44.77
N LEU A 395 43.46 9.89 -43.86
CA LEU A 395 43.52 9.62 -42.42
C LEU A 395 42.31 8.81 -41.95
N VAL A 396 42.55 7.59 -41.48
CA VAL A 396 41.50 6.63 -41.07
C VAL A 396 41.13 6.77 -39.60
N ALA A 397 42.10 6.98 -38.72
CA ALA A 397 41.89 7.16 -37.29
C ALA A 397 43.08 7.94 -36.69
N ALA A 398 42.83 8.79 -35.70
CA ALA A 398 43.89 9.50 -34.99
C ALA A 398 43.54 9.68 -33.51
N TYR A 399 44.35 9.15 -32.61
CA TYR A 399 44.11 9.23 -31.16
C TYR A 399 45.20 10.07 -30.49
N SER A 400 44.91 11.32 -30.15
CA SER A 400 45.90 12.21 -29.52
C SER A 400 46.05 12.00 -28.01
N PHE A 401 45.01 11.42 -27.37
CA PHE A 401 44.92 11.24 -25.91
C PHE A 401 44.94 12.54 -25.08
N ASP A 402 44.63 13.69 -25.69
CA ASP A 402 44.57 15.00 -25.01
C ASP A 402 43.46 15.13 -23.96
N ASN A 403 42.49 14.21 -23.97
CA ASN A 403 41.34 14.21 -23.09
C ASN A 403 41.71 13.61 -21.73
N ASN A 404 42.11 14.45 -20.76
CA ASN A 404 42.37 14.16 -19.34
C ASN A 404 41.44 13.08 -18.71
N GLY A 405 41.74 11.80 -18.91
CA GLY A 405 41.02 10.65 -18.35
C GLY A 405 39.75 10.20 -19.10
N GLY A 406 39.50 10.71 -20.32
CA GLY A 406 38.33 10.35 -21.14
C GLY A 406 38.57 9.20 -22.12
N THR A 407 37.50 8.73 -22.77
CA THR A 407 37.56 7.81 -23.92
C THR A 407 38.49 8.39 -25.01
N PRO A 408 39.52 7.66 -25.47
CA PRO A 408 40.38 8.12 -26.56
C PRO A 408 39.58 8.57 -27.78
N LEU A 409 39.66 9.87 -28.09
CA LEU A 409 38.94 10.44 -29.21
C LEU A 409 39.63 10.14 -30.53
N ASP A 410 38.83 9.98 -31.58
CA ASP A 410 39.28 9.87 -32.95
C ASP A 410 39.19 11.24 -33.65
N TYR A 411 40.35 11.83 -33.93
CA TYR A 411 40.52 13.12 -34.60
C TYR A 411 40.49 13.02 -36.13
N SER A 412 40.34 11.83 -36.71
CA SER A 412 40.15 11.68 -38.15
C SER A 412 38.80 12.21 -38.64
N GLY A 413 37.82 12.35 -37.72
CA GLY A 413 36.44 12.70 -38.04
C GLY A 413 35.55 11.50 -38.36
N ASN A 414 36.07 10.26 -38.32
CA ASN A 414 35.29 9.05 -38.57
C ASN A 414 34.52 8.52 -37.34
N GLY A 415 34.77 9.09 -36.16
CA GLY A 415 34.06 8.75 -34.92
C GLY A 415 34.44 7.38 -34.37
N TYR A 416 35.65 6.91 -34.62
CA TYR A 416 36.15 5.62 -34.14
C TYR A 416 36.66 5.71 -32.70
N TYR A 417 35.81 6.13 -31.76
CA TYR A 417 36.22 6.33 -30.37
C TYR A 417 36.74 5.05 -29.70
N GLY A 418 37.80 5.20 -28.90
CA GLY A 418 38.39 4.13 -28.10
C GLY A 418 37.80 4.02 -26.70
N SER A 419 37.89 2.83 -26.12
CA SER A 419 37.58 2.54 -24.72
C SER A 419 38.86 2.14 -24.00
N ALA A 420 39.31 2.97 -23.06
CA ALA A 420 40.48 2.66 -22.24
C ALA A 420 40.12 1.73 -21.08
N LEU A 421 40.98 0.75 -20.80
CA LEU A 421 40.93 -0.09 -19.61
C LEU A 421 42.29 -0.02 -18.91
N ASN A 422 42.31 0.30 -17.60
CA ASN A 422 43.49 0.44 -16.74
C ASN A 422 44.61 1.39 -17.23
N ALA A 423 44.44 2.03 -18.38
CA ALA A 423 45.32 3.03 -18.92
C ALA A 423 44.98 4.39 -18.31
N VAL A 424 46.00 5.21 -18.01
CA VAL A 424 45.83 6.48 -17.30
C VAL A 424 46.36 7.63 -18.14
N THR A 425 45.64 8.74 -18.20
CA THR A 425 46.14 9.93 -18.92
C THR A 425 47.31 10.55 -18.17
N VAL A 426 48.36 10.91 -18.91
CA VAL A 426 49.52 11.64 -18.43
C VAL A 426 49.53 13.06 -19.04
N PRO A 427 49.61 14.13 -18.23
CA PRO A 427 49.49 15.51 -18.73
C PRO A 427 50.63 16.00 -19.63
N GLN A 428 51.77 15.29 -19.67
CA GLN A 428 52.92 15.64 -20.49
C GLN A 428 53.23 14.52 -21.49
N GLY A 429 52.49 14.53 -22.59
CA GLY A 429 52.75 13.71 -23.77
C GLY A 429 53.87 14.29 -24.64
N ARG A 430 54.17 13.63 -25.76
CA ARG A 430 55.04 14.19 -26.79
C ARG A 430 54.46 15.47 -27.40
N PHE A 431 53.14 15.45 -27.59
CA PHE A 431 52.29 16.56 -28.03
C PHE A 431 51.06 16.52 -27.14
N GLY A 432 50.79 17.62 -26.43
CA GLY A 432 49.68 17.67 -25.47
C GLY A 432 49.79 16.62 -24.35
N SER A 433 48.71 15.91 -24.06
CA SER A 433 48.69 14.79 -23.12
C SER A 433 49.02 13.46 -23.82
N ALA A 434 49.27 12.41 -23.06
CA ALA A 434 49.39 11.06 -23.58
C ALA A 434 48.67 10.07 -22.67
N MET A 435 48.69 8.79 -23.04
CA MET A 435 48.17 7.71 -22.21
C MET A 435 49.30 6.79 -21.75
N SER A 436 49.31 6.48 -20.45
CA SER A 436 50.25 5.56 -19.83
C SER A 436 49.61 4.18 -19.68
N PHE A 437 50.38 3.17 -20.07
CA PHE A 437 50.00 1.77 -20.03
C PHE A 437 50.91 1.04 -19.05
N ASN A 438 50.33 0.25 -18.15
CA ASN A 438 51.06 -0.42 -17.07
C ASN A 438 51.83 -1.69 -17.50
N GLY A 439 51.87 -1.99 -18.80
CA GLY A 439 52.58 -3.15 -19.37
C GLY A 439 52.00 -4.52 -19.03
N THR A 440 50.86 -4.61 -18.34
CA THR A 440 50.27 -5.90 -17.89
C THR A 440 48.82 -6.05 -18.32
N ASN A 441 47.96 -5.07 -18.04
CA ASN A 441 46.53 -5.15 -18.33
C ASN A 441 45.89 -3.80 -18.72
N ALA A 442 46.71 -2.84 -19.15
CA ALA A 442 46.25 -1.56 -19.67
C ALA A 442 46.22 -1.57 -21.20
N TRP A 443 45.10 -1.20 -21.79
CA TRP A 443 44.95 -1.06 -23.25
C TRP A 443 43.81 -0.11 -23.61
N VAL A 444 43.79 0.30 -24.89
CA VAL A 444 42.66 0.98 -25.53
C VAL A 444 42.07 0.03 -26.56
N SER A 445 40.78 -0.26 -26.47
CA SER A 445 40.06 -1.01 -27.51
C SER A 445 39.27 -0.07 -28.40
N VAL A 446 39.25 -0.36 -29.69
CA VAL A 446 38.42 0.34 -30.68
C VAL A 446 37.50 -0.70 -31.30
N GLY A 447 36.21 -0.38 -31.40
CA GLY A 447 35.25 -1.29 -32.03
C GLY A 447 35.64 -1.62 -33.47
N SER A 448 35.36 -2.83 -33.94
CA SER A 448 35.68 -3.21 -35.32
C SER A 448 34.94 -2.33 -36.33
N LYS A 449 35.67 -1.80 -37.32
CA LYS A 449 35.15 -0.93 -38.39
C LYS A 449 35.75 -1.34 -39.74
N ALA A 450 35.00 -1.11 -40.81
CA ALA A 450 35.41 -1.47 -42.17
C ALA A 450 36.69 -0.74 -42.62
N LEU A 451 36.82 0.57 -42.33
CA LEU A 451 38.04 1.32 -42.71
C LEU A 451 39.27 0.98 -41.87
N LEU A 452 39.08 0.36 -40.69
CA LEU A 452 40.19 -0.18 -39.89
C LEU A 452 40.61 -1.58 -40.37
N ALA A 453 39.97 -2.14 -41.39
CA ALA A 453 40.45 -3.38 -42.01
C ALA A 453 41.53 -3.06 -43.05
N LEU A 454 42.56 -3.91 -43.12
CA LEU A 454 43.54 -3.86 -44.19
C LEU A 454 42.82 -4.14 -45.52
N SER A 455 42.99 -3.26 -46.52
CA SER A 455 42.31 -3.38 -47.83
C SER A 455 43.27 -3.31 -49.01
N THR A 456 44.01 -2.21 -49.16
CA THR A 456 45.07 -2.03 -50.16
C THR A 456 46.42 -1.80 -49.48
N GLY A 457 46.59 -0.62 -48.88
CA GLY A 457 47.76 -0.23 -48.10
C GLY A 457 47.35 0.50 -46.81
N MET A 458 48.25 0.54 -45.83
CA MET A 458 48.02 1.16 -44.53
C MET A 458 49.34 1.67 -43.96
N THR A 459 49.30 2.87 -43.37
CA THR A 459 50.37 3.36 -42.49
C THR A 459 49.89 3.30 -41.05
N LEU A 460 50.68 2.66 -40.20
CA LEU A 460 50.52 2.69 -38.74
C LEU A 460 51.61 3.60 -38.19
N GLU A 461 51.24 4.53 -37.31
CA GLU A 461 52.21 5.35 -36.61
C GLU A 461 51.80 5.69 -35.19
N ALA A 462 52.78 5.88 -34.32
CA ALA A 462 52.58 6.27 -32.93
C ALA A 462 53.84 6.92 -32.34
N TRP A 463 53.64 7.82 -31.38
CA TRP A 463 54.71 8.21 -30.46
C TRP A 463 54.65 7.34 -29.21
N VAL A 464 55.80 6.80 -28.79
CA VAL A 464 55.93 5.94 -27.62
C VAL A 464 56.99 6.45 -26.65
N TYR A 465 56.78 6.24 -25.35
CA TYR A 465 57.73 6.56 -24.28
C TYR A 465 57.87 5.34 -23.36
N PRO A 466 58.81 4.42 -23.64
CA PRO A 466 59.06 3.28 -22.76
C PRO A 466 59.66 3.79 -21.44
N THR A 467 59.06 3.47 -20.29
CA THR A 467 59.55 3.91 -18.97
C THR A 467 60.66 3.00 -18.42
N ALA A 468 60.86 1.83 -19.03
CA ALA A 468 61.88 0.85 -18.67
C ALA A 468 62.41 0.15 -19.93
N ALA A 469 63.50 -0.60 -19.78
CA ALA A 469 63.98 -1.47 -20.85
C ALA A 469 62.90 -2.52 -21.18
N MET A 470 62.55 -2.60 -22.46
CA MET A 470 61.54 -3.51 -23.00
C MET A 470 62.12 -4.92 -23.21
N SER A 471 61.27 -5.94 -23.09
CA SER A 471 61.67 -7.35 -23.27
C SER A 471 60.50 -8.15 -23.82
N GLY A 472 60.75 -8.97 -24.85
CA GLY A 472 59.67 -9.69 -25.52
C GLY A 472 58.87 -8.78 -26.45
N LEU A 473 57.61 -9.14 -26.71
CA LEU A 473 56.76 -8.41 -27.65
C LEU A 473 55.96 -7.32 -26.92
N ASP A 474 56.31 -6.06 -27.18
CA ASP A 474 55.63 -4.89 -26.61
C ASP A 474 54.78 -4.21 -27.68
N THR A 475 53.47 -4.50 -27.67
CA THR A 475 52.53 -4.04 -28.69
C THR A 475 52.12 -2.59 -28.49
N VAL A 476 52.08 -1.82 -29.59
CA VAL A 476 51.63 -0.41 -29.61
C VAL A 476 50.25 -0.30 -30.25
N VAL A 477 50.09 -0.86 -31.46
CA VAL A 477 48.82 -0.93 -32.18
C VAL A 477 48.69 -2.34 -32.76
N MET A 478 47.54 -2.97 -32.57
CA MET A 478 47.26 -4.24 -33.22
C MET A 478 45.80 -4.34 -33.64
N LYS A 479 45.56 -5.13 -34.68
CA LYS A 479 44.24 -5.64 -35.01
C LYS A 479 44.32 -7.14 -35.12
N GLU A 480 43.41 -7.82 -34.44
CA GLU A 480 43.27 -9.26 -34.53
C GLU A 480 41.99 -9.63 -35.27
N GLN A 481 42.08 -10.68 -36.08
CA GLN A 481 40.93 -11.41 -36.56
C GLN A 481 40.57 -12.48 -35.53
N LEU A 482 39.32 -12.47 -35.07
CA LEU A 482 38.84 -13.47 -34.12
C LEU A 482 38.94 -14.88 -34.72
N ALA A 483 39.42 -15.82 -33.88
CA ALA A 483 39.41 -17.23 -34.22
C ALA A 483 37.96 -17.68 -34.48
N THR A 484 37.74 -18.40 -35.58
CA THR A 484 36.50 -19.12 -35.82
C THR A 484 36.71 -20.60 -35.51
N ALA A 485 35.64 -21.40 -35.51
CA ALA A 485 35.73 -22.85 -35.30
C ALA A 485 36.66 -23.56 -36.32
N THR A 486 36.95 -22.92 -37.45
CA THR A 486 37.75 -23.49 -38.55
C THR A 486 39.00 -22.67 -38.92
N THR A 487 39.21 -21.51 -38.30
CA THR A 487 40.33 -20.60 -38.61
C THR A 487 40.94 -20.10 -37.32
N PRO A 488 42.24 -20.35 -37.05
CA PRO A 488 42.94 -19.75 -35.91
C PRO A 488 42.82 -18.22 -35.97
N GLY A 489 42.72 -17.58 -34.81
CA GLY A 489 42.76 -16.12 -34.74
C GLY A 489 44.15 -15.64 -35.14
N THR A 490 44.23 -14.66 -36.04
CA THR A 490 45.50 -14.13 -36.55
C THR A 490 45.50 -12.62 -36.43
N ALA A 491 46.61 -12.03 -35.97
CA ALA A 491 46.82 -10.60 -36.09
C ALA A 491 46.78 -10.20 -37.58
N THR A 492 45.89 -9.28 -37.95
CA THR A 492 45.79 -8.74 -39.32
C THR A 492 46.92 -7.75 -39.58
N TYR A 493 47.23 -6.91 -38.58
CA TYR A 493 48.38 -6.03 -38.59
C TYR A 493 48.82 -5.71 -37.16
N LEU A 494 50.10 -5.37 -37.00
CA LEU A 494 50.77 -5.10 -35.73
C LEU A 494 51.84 -4.04 -35.92
N LEU A 495 51.89 -3.07 -35.00
CA LEU A 495 53.04 -2.20 -34.75
C LEU A 495 53.47 -2.40 -33.29
N ALA A 496 54.73 -2.76 -33.08
CA ALA A 496 55.30 -3.05 -31.77
C ALA A 496 56.58 -2.26 -31.53
N ALA A 497 56.75 -1.81 -30.28
CA ALA A 497 57.91 -1.07 -29.82
C ALA A 497 59.12 -1.97 -29.56
N ASN A 498 58.89 -3.27 -29.33
CA ASN A 498 59.92 -4.26 -29.08
C ASN A 498 59.47 -5.65 -29.54
N ASN A 499 60.44 -6.49 -29.91
CA ASN A 499 60.26 -7.90 -30.24
C ASN A 499 61.26 -8.76 -29.45
N SER A 500 61.26 -10.08 -29.67
CA SER A 500 62.19 -10.99 -28.99
C SER A 500 63.69 -10.75 -29.29
N ALA A 501 64.02 -10.01 -30.34
CA ALA A 501 65.37 -9.58 -30.69
C ALA A 501 65.70 -8.16 -30.18
N ASN A 502 64.84 -7.59 -29.32
CA ASN A 502 64.95 -6.23 -28.77
C ASN A 502 64.95 -5.12 -29.83
N GLN A 503 64.09 -5.26 -30.85
CA GLN A 503 63.93 -4.31 -31.94
C GLN A 503 62.45 -3.92 -32.10
N PRO A 504 62.12 -2.67 -32.48
CA PRO A 504 60.77 -2.35 -32.91
C PRO A 504 60.42 -3.17 -34.16
N MET A 505 59.15 -3.54 -34.30
CA MET A 505 58.72 -4.34 -35.44
C MET A 505 57.33 -3.94 -35.93
N SER A 506 57.05 -4.28 -37.18
CA SER A 506 55.71 -4.24 -37.75
C SER A 506 55.46 -5.54 -38.50
N ALA A 507 54.22 -6.02 -38.44
CA ALA A 507 53.80 -7.23 -39.13
C ALA A 507 52.41 -7.02 -39.74
N VAL A 508 52.19 -7.62 -40.91
CA VAL A 508 50.91 -7.61 -41.61
C VAL A 508 50.61 -9.02 -42.10
N TRP A 509 49.35 -9.44 -41.99
CA TRP A 509 48.88 -10.72 -42.51
C TRP A 509 47.90 -10.52 -43.66
N ASN A 510 48.32 -10.88 -44.87
CA ASN A 510 47.49 -10.85 -46.07
C ASN A 510 47.71 -12.15 -46.87
N GLY A 511 47.25 -13.28 -46.33
CA GLY A 511 47.47 -14.62 -46.88
C GLY A 511 48.84 -15.25 -46.51
N SER A 512 49.84 -14.41 -46.24
CA SER A 512 51.11 -14.75 -45.59
C SER A 512 51.57 -13.63 -44.66
N GLU A 513 52.41 -13.95 -43.68
CA GLU A 513 53.00 -12.95 -42.79
C GLU A 513 54.12 -12.18 -43.50
N ALA A 514 54.02 -10.86 -43.49
CA ALA A 514 55.11 -9.95 -43.87
C ALA A 514 55.56 -9.19 -42.63
N THR A 515 56.86 -9.25 -42.32
CA THR A 515 57.43 -8.60 -41.14
C THR A 515 58.58 -7.67 -41.51
N VAL A 516 58.70 -6.57 -40.76
CA VAL A 516 59.85 -5.66 -40.82
C VAL A 516 60.31 -5.33 -39.41
N ASN A 517 61.61 -5.40 -39.18
CA ASN A 517 62.25 -5.07 -37.91
C ASN A 517 63.10 -3.82 -38.07
N GLY A 518 63.12 -2.97 -37.04
CA GLY A 518 64.08 -1.87 -36.94
C GLY A 518 65.46 -2.36 -36.52
N ASN A 519 66.46 -1.50 -36.67
CA ASN A 519 67.86 -1.91 -36.50
C ASN A 519 68.40 -1.65 -35.08
N THR A 520 67.68 -0.87 -34.28
CA THR A 520 68.13 -0.39 -32.96
C THR A 520 66.99 -0.54 -31.95
N GLN A 521 67.30 -1.01 -30.75
CA GLN A 521 66.38 -0.99 -29.61
C GLN A 521 65.95 0.45 -29.30
N ILE A 522 64.66 0.65 -28.99
CA ILE A 522 64.17 1.95 -28.53
C ILE A 522 64.75 2.22 -27.13
N PRO A 523 65.40 3.38 -26.91
CA PRO A 523 65.94 3.72 -25.60
C PRO A 523 64.81 4.01 -24.59
N PRO A 524 64.96 3.56 -23.32
CA PRO A 524 64.01 3.92 -22.28
C PRO A 524 64.10 5.41 -21.94
N ASN A 525 63.00 5.94 -21.41
CA ASN A 525 62.81 7.32 -20.96
C ASN A 525 62.99 8.37 -22.07
N GLN A 526 62.71 8.00 -23.32
CA GLN A 526 62.77 8.89 -24.48
C GLN A 526 61.57 8.71 -25.38
N TRP A 527 61.01 9.82 -25.86
CA TRP A 527 59.96 9.78 -26.87
C TRP A 527 60.54 9.35 -28.22
N THR A 528 59.97 8.29 -28.78
CA THR A 528 60.35 7.74 -30.08
C THR A 528 59.12 7.67 -30.97
N HIS A 529 59.25 8.09 -32.22
CA HIS A 529 58.20 7.93 -33.24
C HIS A 529 58.42 6.62 -33.97
N LEU A 530 57.36 5.81 -34.05
CA LEU A 530 57.32 4.58 -34.80
C LEU A 530 56.34 4.75 -35.94
N ALA A 531 56.74 4.37 -37.15
CA ALA A 531 55.88 4.35 -38.31
C ALA A 531 56.21 3.14 -39.18
N SER A 532 55.19 2.52 -39.76
CA SER A 532 55.33 1.44 -40.73
C SER A 532 54.24 1.57 -41.77
N THR A 533 54.62 1.39 -43.03
CA THR A 533 53.69 1.40 -44.16
C THR A 533 53.73 0.04 -44.84
N TYR A 534 52.55 -0.50 -45.11
CA TYR A 534 52.31 -1.60 -46.03
C TYR A 534 51.56 -1.05 -47.23
N ASP A 535 51.98 -1.42 -48.43
CA ASP A 535 51.38 -0.99 -49.70
C ASP A 535 51.31 -2.19 -50.65
#